data_AF-A0A7S1PAZ0-F1
#
_entry.id   AF-A0A7S1PAZ0-F1
#
_cell.length_a   1.000
_cell.length_b   1.000
_cell.length_c   1.000
_cell.angle_alpha   90.00
_cell.angle_beta   90.00
_cell.angle_gamma   90.00
#
_symmetry.space_group_name_H-M   'P 1'
#
loop_
_entity.id
_entity.type
_entity.pdbx_description
1 polymer ?
#
loop_
_entity_poly.entity_id
_entity_poly.type
_entity_poly.pdbx_seq_one_letter_code
_entity_poly.pdbx_strand_id
1 'polypeptide(L)'
;FARPLIWFILRGVLAISCAIIQGSLISALGSAVSPLVARYALLAFICSPGHVLASSPLLPSSTFMQLSMLVWTLWLRNRCALAVGVAVFATVATNWPFAALLFVPFMLDVFLAKGIVWSVVWGLLWGAHVTAPVVLVDYVFYGRWLASPLNIAMYNTGIGAGESAAGRSVLYGVESWHYYATNLLLNFHVWVPLAAL
;
A
#
# COMPACT_ATOMS: atom_id res chain seq x y z
N PHE A 1 -3.00 -33.26 4.81
CA PHE A 1 -4.19 -32.44 4.48
C PHE A 1 -4.27 -31.08 5.19
N ALA A 2 -3.77 -30.92 6.43
CA ALA A 2 -3.87 -29.63 7.15
C ALA A 2 -3.19 -28.44 6.45
N ARG A 3 -1.96 -28.59 5.91
CA ARG A 3 -1.23 -27.48 5.27
C ARG A 3 -1.91 -26.96 3.99
N PRO A 4 -2.34 -27.82 3.03
CA PRO A 4 -3.14 -27.35 1.89
C PRO A 4 -4.43 -26.66 2.32
N LEU A 5 -5.14 -27.20 3.33
CA LEU A 5 -6.37 -26.60 3.84
C LEU A 5 -6.14 -25.19 4.41
N ILE A 6 -5.13 -25.01 5.27
CA ILE A 6 -4.76 -23.69 5.81
C ILE A 6 -4.44 -22.70 4.68
N TRP A 7 -3.73 -23.16 3.65
CA TRP A 7 -3.38 -22.33 2.50
C TRP A 7 -4.63 -21.87 1.73
N PHE A 8 -5.57 -22.78 1.43
CA PHE A 8 -6.82 -22.40 0.76
C PHE A 8 -7.70 -21.49 1.62
N ILE A 9 -7.80 -21.75 2.93
CA ILE A 9 -8.55 -20.90 3.86
C ILE A 9 -7.96 -19.49 3.90
N LEU A 10 -6.64 -19.37 4.05
CA LEU A 10 -5.95 -18.07 4.08
C LEU A 10 -6.23 -17.28 2.79
N ARG A 11 -6.14 -17.92 1.63
CA ARG A 11 -6.43 -17.27 0.34
C ARG A 11 -7.89 -16.84 0.22
N GLY A 12 -8.82 -17.66 0.71
CA GLY A 12 -10.24 -17.32 0.76
C GLY A 12 -10.50 -16.10 1.65
N VAL A 13 -9.94 -16.08 2.86
CA VAL A 13 -10.07 -14.94 3.79
C VAL A 13 -9.50 -13.67 3.20
N LEU A 14 -8.32 -13.72 2.58
CA LEU A 14 -7.69 -12.56 1.94
C LEU A 14 -8.50 -12.06 0.74
N ALA A 15 -9.02 -12.95 -0.10
CA ALA A 15 -9.85 -12.58 -1.24
C ALA A 15 -11.17 -11.92 -0.79
N ILE A 16 -11.83 -12.46 0.23
CA ILE A 16 -13.06 -11.88 0.82
C ILE A 16 -12.75 -10.51 1.43
N SER A 17 -11.65 -10.39 2.19
CA SER A 17 -11.22 -9.11 2.78
C SER A 17 -10.97 -8.06 1.69
N CYS A 18 -10.28 -8.45 0.62
CA CYS A 18 -10.04 -7.59 -0.54
C CYS A 18 -11.34 -7.13 -1.19
N ALA A 19 -12.31 -8.03 -1.38
CA ALA A 19 -13.61 -7.71 -1.97
C ALA A 19 -14.42 -6.73 -1.10
N ILE A 20 -14.39 -6.88 0.23
CA ILE A 20 -15.06 -5.96 1.17
C ILE A 20 -14.44 -4.55 1.09
N ILE A 21 -13.10 -4.47 1.09
CA ILE A 21 -12.39 -3.19 1.02
C ILE A 21 -12.61 -2.53 -0.35
N GLN A 22 -12.54 -3.30 -1.43
CA GLN A 22 -12.83 -2.83 -2.79
C GLN A 22 -14.26 -2.28 -2.90
N GLY A 23 -15.26 -3.01 -2.40
CA GLY A 23 -16.65 -2.55 -2.39
C GLY A 23 -16.83 -1.26 -1.58
N SER A 24 -16.10 -1.13 -0.47
CA SER A 24 -16.09 0.10 0.34
C SER A 24 -15.50 1.30 -0.41
N LEU A 25 -14.43 1.09 -1.17
CA LEU A 25 -13.81 2.12 -2.01
C LEU A 25 -14.74 2.56 -3.15
N ILE A 26 -15.37 1.60 -3.84
CA ILE A 26 -16.32 1.88 -4.92
C ILE A 26 -17.52 2.68 -4.38
N SER A 27 -18.05 2.29 -3.22
CA SER A 27 -19.10 3.04 -2.54
C SER A 27 -18.66 4.46 -2.19
N ALA A 28 -17.46 4.64 -1.64
CA ALA A 28 -16.93 5.96 -1.29
C ALA A 28 -16.74 6.85 -2.53
N LEU A 29 -16.23 6.31 -3.65
CA LEU A 29 -16.13 7.02 -4.92
C LEU A 29 -17.49 7.48 -5.44
N GLY A 30 -18.51 6.63 -5.31
CA GLY A 30 -19.87 6.94 -5.76
C GLY A 30 -20.48 8.13 -5.01
N SER A 31 -20.22 8.21 -3.70
CA SER A 31 -20.72 9.28 -2.85
C SER A 31 -19.88 10.57 -2.91
N ALA A 32 -18.56 10.46 -3.04
CA ALA A 32 -17.64 11.60 -2.97
C ALA A 32 -17.34 12.23 -4.34
N VAL A 33 -17.40 11.46 -5.43
CA VAL A 33 -17.03 11.92 -6.77
C VAL A 33 -18.23 11.87 -7.71
N SER A 34 -18.63 10.67 -8.15
CA SER A 34 -19.87 10.46 -8.90
C SER A 34 -20.18 8.96 -9.02
N PRO A 35 -21.46 8.59 -9.20
CA PRO A 35 -21.84 7.20 -9.49
C PRO A 35 -21.18 6.64 -10.77
N LEU A 36 -20.89 7.50 -11.75
CA LEU A 36 -20.25 7.10 -13.01
C LEU A 36 -18.80 6.68 -12.77
N VAL A 37 -18.03 7.48 -12.02
CA VAL A 37 -16.63 7.14 -11.66
C VAL A 37 -16.57 5.84 -10.87
N ALA A 38 -17.52 5.60 -9.95
CA ALA A 38 -17.60 4.34 -9.22
C ALA A 38 -17.83 3.12 -10.13
N ARG A 39 -18.69 3.25 -11.15
CA ARG A 39 -18.91 2.18 -12.14
C ARG A 39 -17.66 1.91 -12.97
N TYR A 40 -16.97 2.95 -13.43
CA TYR A 40 -15.71 2.78 -14.15
C TYR A 40 -14.62 2.16 -13.26
N ALA A 41 -14.50 2.56 -12.00
CA ALA A 41 -13.56 1.95 -11.07
C ALA A 41 -13.88 0.46 -10.82
N LEU A 42 -15.16 0.11 -10.65
CA LEU A 42 -15.59 -1.30 -10.54
C LEU A 42 -15.18 -2.09 -11.78
N LEU A 43 -15.48 -1.57 -12.98
CA LEU A 43 -15.10 -2.20 -14.24
C LEU A 43 -13.56 -2.35 -14.35
N ALA A 44 -12.81 -1.33 -13.94
CA ALA A 44 -11.35 -1.37 -13.91
C ALA A 44 -10.81 -2.47 -13.00
N PHE A 45 -11.39 -2.63 -11.82
CA PHE A 45 -10.96 -3.66 -10.88
C PHE A 45 -11.28 -5.08 -11.36
N ILE A 46 -12.49 -5.35 -11.86
CA ILE A 46 -12.87 -6.70 -12.30
C ILE A 46 -12.14 -7.11 -13.58
N CYS A 47 -11.79 -6.15 -14.43
CA CYS A 47 -11.04 -6.39 -15.67
C CYS A 47 -9.51 -6.33 -15.47
N SER A 48 -9.01 -6.03 -14.27
CA SER A 48 -7.57 -5.98 -14.00
C SER A 48 -7.06 -7.35 -13.55
N PRO A 49 -6.32 -8.10 -14.40
CA PRO A 49 -5.72 -9.37 -13.97
C PRO A 49 -4.75 -9.17 -12.80
N GLY A 50 -4.04 -8.04 -12.76
CA GLY A 50 -3.15 -7.70 -11.65
C GLY A 50 -3.89 -7.61 -10.32
N HIS A 51 -5.02 -6.91 -10.30
CA HIS A 51 -5.84 -6.78 -9.10
C HIS A 51 -6.41 -8.14 -8.64
N VAL A 52 -6.95 -8.92 -9.58
CA VAL A 52 -7.53 -10.24 -9.29
C VAL A 52 -6.46 -11.18 -8.72
N LEU A 53 -5.27 -11.22 -9.32
CA LEU A 53 -4.16 -12.06 -8.84
C LEU A 53 -3.64 -11.60 -7.47
N ALA A 54 -3.59 -10.30 -7.21
CA ALA A 54 -3.11 -9.73 -5.94
C ALA A 54 -4.12 -9.83 -4.79
N SER A 55 -5.38 -10.21 -5.04
CA SER A 55 -6.45 -10.23 -4.03
C SER A 55 -6.33 -11.34 -2.97
N SER A 56 -5.77 -12.49 -3.34
CA SER A 56 -5.78 -13.72 -2.53
C SER A 56 -4.45 -14.13 -1.87
N PRO A 57 -3.25 -13.70 -2.31
CA PRO A 57 -2.01 -14.21 -1.73
C PRO A 57 -1.52 -13.32 -0.58
N LEU A 58 -0.90 -13.94 0.43
CA LEU A 58 -0.30 -13.25 1.57
C LEU A 58 1.09 -12.72 1.19
N LEU A 59 1.14 -11.57 0.54
CA LEU A 59 2.38 -10.84 0.24
C LEU A 59 2.32 -9.43 0.81
N PRO A 60 3.48 -8.85 1.19
CA PRO A 60 3.56 -7.45 1.59
C PRO A 60 2.85 -6.51 0.61
N SER A 61 3.08 -6.67 -0.70
CA SER A 61 2.47 -5.85 -1.74
C SER A 61 0.95 -6.05 -1.87
N SER A 62 0.45 -7.29 -1.73
CA SER A 62 -0.98 -7.59 -1.72
C SER A 62 -1.69 -6.98 -0.51
N THR A 63 -1.09 -7.10 0.67
CA THR A 63 -1.61 -6.45 1.89
C THR A 63 -1.55 -4.93 1.77
N PHE A 64 -0.45 -4.39 1.24
CA PHE A 64 -0.30 -2.95 1.00
C PHE A 64 -1.35 -2.42 0.02
N MET A 65 -1.65 -3.16 -1.06
CA MET A 65 -2.71 -2.81 -2.01
C MET A 65 -4.08 -2.72 -1.32
N GLN A 66 -4.44 -3.72 -0.51
CA GLN A 66 -5.69 -3.72 0.25
C GLN A 66 -5.77 -2.53 1.21
N LEU A 67 -4.71 -2.29 1.98
CA LEU A 67 -4.66 -1.16 2.91
C LEU A 67 -4.68 0.18 2.18
N SER A 68 -4.06 0.28 1.00
CA SER A 68 -4.12 1.50 0.18
C SER A 68 -5.54 1.82 -0.26
N MET A 69 -6.31 0.82 -0.72
CA MET A 69 -7.73 1.01 -1.03
C MET A 69 -8.52 1.47 0.19
N LEU A 70 -8.18 0.97 1.38
CA LEU A 70 -8.79 1.42 2.63
C LEU A 70 -8.41 2.86 3.00
N VAL A 71 -7.14 3.28 2.79
CA VAL A 71 -6.70 4.68 2.95
C VAL A 71 -7.54 5.61 2.08
N TRP A 72 -7.65 5.30 0.78
CA TRP A 72 -8.46 6.09 -0.15
C TRP A 72 -9.94 6.12 0.25
N THR A 73 -10.49 5.00 0.68
CA THR A 73 -11.87 4.92 1.20
C THR A 73 -12.08 5.85 2.39
N LEU A 74 -11.18 5.83 3.37
CA LEU A 74 -11.28 6.63 4.58
C LEU A 74 -11.11 8.13 4.28
N TRP A 75 -10.19 8.47 3.38
CA TRP A 75 -9.99 9.85 2.94
C TRP A 75 -11.22 10.39 2.21
N LEU A 76 -11.78 9.65 1.24
CA LEU A 76 -13.01 10.03 0.53
C LEU A 76 -14.22 10.19 1.48
N ARG A 77 -14.20 9.51 2.62
CA ARG A 77 -15.20 9.65 3.69
C ARG A 77 -14.83 10.70 4.74
N ASN A 78 -13.85 11.56 4.47
CA ASN A 78 -13.35 12.63 5.33
C ASN A 78 -12.88 12.15 6.73
N ARG A 79 -12.45 10.88 6.84
CA ARG A 79 -11.87 10.29 8.06
C ARG A 79 -10.34 10.39 8.04
N CYS A 80 -9.82 11.60 7.87
CA CYS A 80 -8.40 11.85 7.60
C CYS A 80 -7.46 11.24 8.67
N ALA A 81 -7.82 11.32 9.96
CA ALA A 81 -6.99 10.78 11.04
C ALA A 81 -6.80 9.26 10.90
N LEU A 82 -7.87 8.52 10.59
CA LEU A 82 -7.80 7.08 10.34
C LEU A 82 -7.08 6.78 9.02
N ALA A 83 -7.30 7.58 7.98
CA ALA A 83 -6.60 7.41 6.70
C ALA A 83 -5.07 7.54 6.88
N VAL A 84 -4.61 8.53 7.65
CA VAL A 84 -3.19 8.68 8.02
C VAL A 84 -2.72 7.46 8.80
N GLY A 85 -3.50 6.99 9.79
CA GLY A 85 -3.15 5.80 10.57
C GLY A 85 -3.00 4.54 9.74
N VAL A 86 -3.95 4.27 8.84
CA VAL A 86 -3.88 3.12 7.93
C VAL A 86 -2.75 3.26 6.93
N ALA A 87 -2.42 4.47 6.47
CA ALA A 87 -1.28 4.72 5.59
C ALA A 87 0.05 4.40 6.31
N VAL A 88 0.22 4.89 7.54
CA VAL A 88 1.38 4.55 8.39
C VAL A 88 1.45 3.04 8.64
N PHE A 89 0.32 2.42 8.98
CA PHE A 89 0.24 0.97 9.18
C PHE A 89 0.64 0.19 7.92
N ALA A 90 0.14 0.58 6.75
CA ALA A 90 0.51 -0.03 5.48
C ALA A 90 2.01 0.07 5.24
N THR A 91 2.60 1.24 5.41
CA THR A 91 4.04 1.48 5.18
C THR A 91 4.94 0.73 6.16
N VAL A 92 4.63 0.79 7.46
CA VAL A 92 5.51 0.29 8.52
C VAL A 92 5.26 -1.20 8.78
N ALA A 93 4.01 -1.61 9.00
CA ALA A 93 3.70 -2.98 9.43
C ALA A 93 3.89 -4.02 8.31
N THR A 94 3.75 -3.63 7.03
CA THR A 94 4.01 -4.54 5.91
C THR A 94 5.47 -4.58 5.47
N ASN A 95 6.36 -3.79 6.09
CA ASN A 95 7.76 -3.62 5.64
C ASN A 95 7.87 -3.22 4.16
N TRP A 96 6.90 -2.45 3.64
CA TRP A 96 6.86 -2.03 2.24
C TRP A 96 6.93 -0.50 2.10
N PRO A 97 8.04 0.14 2.53
CA PRO A 97 8.13 1.59 2.62
C PRO A 97 8.09 2.30 1.26
N PHE A 98 8.50 1.62 0.19
CA PHE A 98 8.59 2.21 -1.16
C PHE A 98 7.22 2.61 -1.73
N ALA A 99 6.15 1.91 -1.34
CA ALA A 99 4.82 2.23 -1.81
C ALA A 99 4.17 3.40 -1.02
N ALA A 100 4.84 3.95 -0.01
CA ALA A 100 4.35 5.14 0.70
C ALA A 100 4.19 6.35 -0.22
N LEU A 101 4.90 6.39 -1.36
CA LEU A 101 4.72 7.42 -2.39
C LEU A 101 3.28 7.49 -2.91
N LEU A 102 2.54 6.38 -2.90
CA LEU A 102 1.12 6.35 -3.30
C LEU A 102 0.25 7.25 -2.42
N PHE A 103 0.70 7.57 -1.20
CA PHE A 103 -0.03 8.41 -0.26
C PHE A 103 0.31 9.89 -0.38
N VAL A 104 1.27 10.29 -1.22
CA VAL A 104 1.68 11.70 -1.35
C VAL A 104 0.50 12.63 -1.73
N PRO A 105 -0.32 12.34 -2.76
CA PRO A 105 -1.43 13.24 -3.11
C PRO A 105 -2.44 13.41 -1.96
N PHE A 106 -2.78 12.29 -1.30
CA PHE A 106 -3.65 12.28 -0.12
C PHE A 106 -3.05 13.08 1.05
N MET A 107 -1.77 12.89 1.35
CA MET A 107 -1.10 13.57 2.46
C MET A 107 -0.97 15.07 2.20
N LEU A 108 -0.75 15.48 0.95
CA LEU A 108 -0.75 16.88 0.55
C LEU A 108 -2.14 17.50 0.72
N ASP A 109 -3.20 16.82 0.26
CA ASP A 109 -4.58 17.28 0.48
C ASP A 109 -4.90 17.46 1.96
N VAL A 110 -4.60 16.45 2.79
CA VAL A 110 -4.81 16.52 4.25
C VAL A 110 -4.00 17.64 4.88
N PHE A 111 -2.74 17.81 4.47
CA PHE A 111 -1.89 18.89 4.96
C PHE A 111 -2.45 20.27 4.61
N LEU A 112 -2.92 20.47 3.39
CA LEU A 112 -3.51 21.73 2.93
C LEU A 112 -4.86 21.99 3.62
N ALA A 113 -5.68 20.95 3.81
CA ALA A 113 -7.02 21.08 4.37
C ALA A 113 -7.04 21.19 5.91
N LYS A 114 -6.08 20.57 6.62
CA LYS A 114 -6.04 20.51 8.09
C LYS A 114 -4.90 21.31 8.72
N GLY A 115 -3.90 21.68 7.94
CA GLY A 115 -2.72 22.43 8.39
C GLY A 115 -1.61 21.57 8.99
N ILE A 116 -0.42 22.17 9.07
CA ILE A 116 0.83 21.49 9.50
C ILE A 116 0.74 20.88 10.90
N VAL A 117 0.17 21.60 11.87
CA VAL A 117 0.09 21.13 13.26
C VAL A 117 -0.73 19.85 13.35
N TRP A 118 -1.88 19.81 12.68
CA TRP A 118 -2.75 18.64 12.64
C TRP A 118 -2.02 17.45 12.02
N SER A 119 -1.38 17.65 10.86
CA SER A 119 -0.69 16.57 10.14
C SER A 119 0.50 16.02 10.92
N VAL A 120 1.29 16.88 11.57
CA VAL A 120 2.42 16.45 12.40
C VAL A 120 1.93 15.68 13.63
N VAL A 121 0.91 16.17 14.33
CA VAL A 121 0.37 15.49 15.53
C VAL A 121 -0.16 14.11 15.17
N TRP A 122 -1.04 13.99 14.17
CA TRP A 122 -1.59 12.69 13.79
C TRP A 122 -0.55 11.76 13.17
N GLY A 123 0.40 12.30 12.41
CA GLY A 123 1.53 11.54 11.88
C GLY A 123 2.41 10.95 12.99
N LEU A 124 2.74 11.74 14.01
CA LEU A 124 3.53 11.28 15.16
C LEU A 124 2.77 10.29 16.04
N LEU A 125 1.49 10.55 16.32
CA LEU A 125 0.66 9.63 17.11
C LEU A 125 0.57 8.27 16.44
N TRP A 126 0.16 8.21 15.16
CA TRP A 126 0.09 6.95 14.44
C TRP A 126 1.46 6.32 14.21
N GLY A 127 2.47 7.14 13.94
CA GLY A 127 3.87 6.71 13.85
C GLY A 127 4.29 5.95 15.10
N ALA A 128 4.11 6.55 16.28
CA ALA A 128 4.42 5.90 17.54
C ALA A 128 3.57 4.64 17.77
N HIS A 129 2.25 4.73 17.56
CA HIS A 129 1.32 3.62 17.80
C HIS A 129 1.58 2.40 16.92
N VAL A 130 2.07 2.59 15.69
CA VAL A 130 2.36 1.50 14.75
C VAL A 130 3.81 1.04 14.87
N THR A 131 4.77 1.97 14.96
CA THR A 131 6.19 1.62 14.99
C THR A 131 6.59 0.94 16.30
N ALA A 132 6.03 1.34 17.44
CA ALA A 132 6.35 0.71 18.73
C ALA A 132 6.09 -0.81 18.76
N PRO A 133 4.90 -1.32 18.39
CA PRO A 133 4.67 -2.76 18.36
C PRO A 133 5.51 -3.47 17.30
N VAL A 134 5.76 -2.86 16.14
CA VAL A 134 6.64 -3.45 15.10
C VAL A 134 8.07 -3.63 15.62
N VAL A 135 8.64 -2.60 16.25
CA VAL A 135 9.99 -2.66 16.84
C VAL A 135 10.05 -3.65 18.00
N LEU A 136 8.99 -3.76 18.81
CA LEU A 136 8.91 -4.74 19.89
C LEU A 136 8.89 -6.18 19.35
N VAL A 137 8.09 -6.44 18.31
CA VAL A 137 8.06 -7.73 17.62
C VAL A 137 9.45 -8.04 17.05
N ASP A 138 10.06 -7.08 16.35
CA ASP A 138 11.42 -7.22 15.84
C ASP A 138 12.41 -7.56 16.97
N TYR A 139 12.35 -6.87 18.11
CA TYR A 139 13.20 -7.14 19.26
C TYR A 139 13.03 -8.57 19.79
N VAL A 140 11.79 -9.04 19.94
CA VAL A 140 11.49 -10.39 20.45
C VAL A 140 12.08 -11.47 19.54
N PHE A 141 12.00 -11.30 18.22
CA PHE A 141 12.47 -12.31 17.27
C PHE A 141 13.95 -12.20 16.90
N TYR A 142 14.51 -10.97 16.85
CA TYR A 142 15.90 -10.74 16.47
C TYR A 142 16.86 -10.58 17.66
N GLY A 143 16.33 -10.42 18.89
CA GLY A 143 17.13 -10.24 20.11
C GLY A 143 17.89 -8.91 20.18
N ARG A 144 17.58 -7.95 19.31
CA ARG A 144 18.24 -6.63 19.25
C ARG A 144 17.28 -5.56 18.77
N TRP A 145 17.51 -4.32 19.21
CA TRP A 145 16.74 -3.17 18.76
C TRP A 145 17.06 -2.85 17.30
N LEU A 146 16.07 -2.97 16.43
CA LEU A 146 16.17 -2.60 15.03
C LEU A 146 14.82 -2.07 14.52
N ALA A 147 14.87 -1.30 13.45
CA ALA A 147 13.69 -0.85 12.74
C ALA A 147 13.70 -1.49 11.34
N SER A 148 13.04 -2.65 11.19
CA SER A 148 13.03 -3.39 9.93
C SER A 148 12.59 -2.55 8.72
N PRO A 149 11.53 -1.70 8.82
CA PRO A 149 11.11 -0.84 7.70
C PRO A 149 12.18 0.19 7.29
N LEU A 150 12.96 0.68 8.25
CA LEU A 150 14.05 1.62 7.97
C LEU A 150 15.24 0.90 7.34
N ASN A 151 15.59 -0.28 7.85
CA ASN A 151 16.69 -1.09 7.34
C ASN A 151 16.47 -1.49 5.88
N ILE A 152 15.26 -1.94 5.52
CA ILE A 152 14.95 -2.29 4.13
C ILE A 152 14.98 -1.07 3.21
N ALA A 153 14.53 0.10 3.69
CA ALA A 153 14.61 1.34 2.93
C ALA A 153 16.06 1.76 2.68
N MET A 154 16.90 1.78 3.71
CA MET A 154 18.33 2.10 3.60
C MET A 154 19.06 1.11 2.69
N TYR A 155 18.76 -0.18 2.82
CA TYR A 155 19.35 -1.23 2.00
C TYR A 155 19.08 -1.02 0.50
N ASN A 156 17.85 -0.68 0.13
CA ASN A 156 17.46 -0.52 -1.28
C ASN A 156 17.81 0.84 -1.87
N THR A 157 17.83 1.90 -1.06
CA THR A 157 18.17 3.26 -1.53
C THR A 157 19.67 3.53 -1.53
N GLY A 158 20.47 2.71 -0.86
CA GLY A 158 21.90 2.95 -0.67
C GLY A 158 22.21 4.06 0.35
N ILE A 159 21.18 4.66 0.96
CA ILE A 159 21.34 5.70 1.97
C ILE A 159 22.03 5.11 3.21
N GLY A 160 23.17 5.69 3.59
CA GLY A 160 23.91 5.32 4.80
C GLY A 160 24.91 4.17 4.64
N ALA A 161 25.09 3.63 3.42
CA ALA A 161 25.87 2.41 3.21
C ALA A 161 27.24 2.62 2.49
N GLY A 162 27.67 3.88 2.30
CA GLY A 162 28.98 4.25 1.72
C GLY A 162 29.10 3.91 0.22
N GLU A 163 30.26 4.18 -0.38
CA GLU A 163 30.54 3.91 -1.81
C GLU A 163 30.35 2.42 -2.18
N SER A 164 30.43 1.51 -1.20
CA SER A 164 30.28 0.06 -1.38
C SER A 164 28.83 -0.44 -1.47
N ALA A 165 27.83 0.46 -1.50
CA ALA A 165 26.40 0.09 -1.49
C ALA A 165 25.57 0.62 -2.65
N ALA A 166 26.18 1.37 -3.58
CA ALA A 166 25.56 1.67 -4.85
C ALA A 166 25.35 0.36 -5.63
N GLY A 167 24.10 -0.12 -5.73
CA GLY A 167 23.76 -1.30 -6.53
C GLY A 167 23.07 -2.48 -5.81
N ARG A 168 22.72 -2.37 -4.52
CA ARG A 168 22.00 -3.46 -3.83
C ARG A 168 20.55 -3.68 -4.30
N SER A 169 19.92 -2.63 -4.83
CA SER A 169 18.62 -2.72 -5.53
C SER A 169 18.75 -3.34 -6.94
N VAL A 170 19.97 -3.56 -7.42
CA VAL A 170 20.29 -4.10 -8.75
C VAL A 170 20.70 -5.58 -8.67
N LEU A 171 20.50 -6.23 -7.52
CA LEU A 171 20.88 -7.64 -7.31
C LEU A 171 20.31 -8.59 -8.38
N TYR A 172 19.15 -8.24 -8.95
CA TYR A 172 18.44 -9.00 -9.98
C TYR A 172 18.47 -8.32 -11.36
N GLY A 173 19.36 -7.34 -11.56
CA GLY A 173 19.38 -6.49 -12.74
C GLY A 173 18.39 -5.33 -12.66
N VAL A 174 18.44 -4.47 -13.68
CA VAL A 174 17.49 -3.37 -13.88
C VAL A 174 16.73 -3.64 -15.16
N GLU A 175 15.41 -3.73 -15.06
CA GLU A 175 14.55 -3.85 -16.23
C GLU A 175 14.59 -2.57 -17.07
N SER A 176 14.44 -2.72 -18.38
CA SER A 176 14.33 -1.56 -19.28
C SER A 176 13.09 -0.73 -18.93
N TRP A 177 13.12 0.59 -19.17
CA TRP A 177 12.00 1.47 -18.78
C TRP A 177 10.64 1.05 -19.39
N HIS A 178 10.65 0.45 -20.58
CA HIS A 178 9.44 -0.05 -21.26
C HIS A 178 8.74 -1.17 -20.48
N TYR A 179 9.45 -1.86 -19.59
CA TYR A 179 8.87 -2.87 -18.70
C TYR A 179 7.71 -2.31 -17.90
N TYR A 180 7.81 -1.07 -17.38
CA TYR A 180 6.74 -0.46 -16.61
C TYR A 180 5.48 -0.21 -17.45
N ALA A 181 5.65 0.25 -18.69
CA ALA A 181 4.53 0.44 -19.61
C ALA A 181 3.86 -0.89 -19.96
N THR A 182 4.66 -1.92 -20.30
CA THR A 182 4.15 -3.27 -20.58
C THR A 182 3.44 -3.86 -19.37
N ASN A 183 4.01 -3.72 -18.17
CA ASN A 183 3.41 -4.20 -16.93
C ASN A 183 2.09 -3.49 -16.63
N LEU A 184 2.02 -2.17 -16.80
CA LEU A 184 0.76 -1.43 -16.62
C LEU A 184 -0.29 -1.90 -17.62
N LEU A 185 0.04 -2.00 -18.91
CA LEU A 185 -0.89 -2.43 -19.95
C LEU A 185 -1.35 -3.88 -19.75
N LEU A 186 -0.47 -4.76 -19.29
CA LEU A 186 -0.83 -6.15 -18.99
C LEU A 186 -1.76 -6.25 -17.78
N ASN A 187 -1.52 -5.45 -16.74
CA ASN A 187 -2.30 -5.51 -15.50
C ASN A 187 -3.60 -4.70 -15.54
N PHE A 188 -3.68 -3.65 -16.38
CA PHE A 188 -4.79 -2.69 -16.38
C PHE A 188 -5.35 -2.41 -17.79
N HIS A 189 -4.84 -3.05 -18.85
CA HIS A 189 -5.40 -2.97 -20.21
C HIS A 189 -5.70 -1.53 -20.68
N VAL A 190 -6.91 -1.29 -21.16
CA VAL A 190 -7.40 0.01 -21.66
C VAL A 190 -7.49 1.08 -20.57
N TRP A 191 -7.45 0.72 -19.29
CA TRP A 191 -7.52 1.67 -18.19
C TRP A 191 -6.26 2.52 -18.07
N VAL A 192 -5.12 2.04 -18.56
CA VAL A 192 -3.85 2.81 -18.57
C VAL A 192 -3.93 4.03 -19.49
N PRO A 193 -4.22 3.90 -20.80
CA PRO A 193 -4.32 5.07 -21.67
C PRO A 193 -5.48 5.99 -21.25
N LEU A 194 -6.58 5.45 -20.73
CA LEU A 194 -7.68 6.27 -20.21
C LEU A 194 -7.27 7.12 -18.99
N ALA A 195 -6.38 6.62 -18.14
CA ALA A 195 -5.88 7.35 -16.97
C ALA A 195 -4.89 8.47 -17.34
N ALA A 196 -4.39 8.52 -18.58
CA ALA A 196 -3.47 9.53 -19.08
C ALA A 196 -4.14 10.69 -19.82
N LEU A 197 -5.47 10.64 -19.98
CA LEU A 197 -6.30 11.70 -20.59
C LEU A 197 -6.78 12.70 -19.54
#